data_AF-A0A3A4ZR17-F1
#
_entry.id   AF-A0A3A4ZR17-F1
#
_cell.length_a   1.000
_cell.length_b   1.000
_cell.length_c   1.000
_cell.angle_alpha   90.00
_cell.angle_beta   90.00
_cell.angle_gamma   90.00
#
_symmetry.space_group_name_H-M   'P 1'
#
loop_
_entity.id
_entity.type
_entity.pdbx_description
1 polymer ?
#
loop_
_entity_poly.entity_id
_entity_poly.type
_entity_poly.pdbx_seq_one_letter_code
_entity_poly.pdbx_strand_id
1 'polypeptide(L)'
;MTVASRKRVFGDKVRFKSLSCAPVNELGVVYLFGVLHDTFDLKIESIQAGFPDCIARRRVGPNRWEEVRIEFEYDSRSFVAHGHDPAGVDVIVCWKHNWADCPKSIEVIELSTMLGDAERIDEQIKTEKKLTSWQAFCQQKRLGGVGFAEIAKMWKEEKGKSNPNKPVERDRATKVPFRTKSVSKS
;
A
#
# COMPACT_ATOMS: atom_id res chain seq x y z
N MET A 1 10.65 -26.81 35.38
CA MET A 1 9.88 -25.59 35.09
C MET A 1 8.69 -25.96 34.24
N THR A 2 7.48 -25.81 34.74
CA THR A 2 6.25 -26.07 33.98
C THR A 2 6.06 -24.96 32.97
N VAL A 3 6.24 -25.25 31.68
CA VAL A 3 5.89 -24.31 30.61
C VAL A 3 4.37 -24.22 30.59
N ALA A 4 3.82 -23.20 31.22
CA ALA A 4 2.41 -22.88 31.06
C ALA A 4 2.14 -22.73 29.56
N SER A 5 1.23 -23.56 29.03
CA SER A 5 0.80 -23.52 27.64
C SER A 5 0.26 -22.11 27.32
N ARG A 6 1.10 -21.28 26.70
CA ARG A 6 0.66 -19.97 26.20
C ARG A 6 -0.23 -20.22 24.99
N LYS A 7 -1.51 -19.84 25.12
CA LYS A 7 -2.45 -19.85 24.00
C LYS A 7 -1.86 -19.02 22.85
N ARG A 8 -2.05 -19.49 21.61
CA ARG A 8 -1.67 -18.74 20.41
C ARG A 8 -2.53 -17.49 20.30
N VAL A 9 -1.90 -16.36 19.95
CA VAL A 9 -2.57 -15.10 19.63
C VAL A 9 -2.70 -15.01 18.11
N PHE A 10 -3.86 -14.57 17.64
CA PHE A 10 -4.14 -14.37 16.22
C PHE A 10 -4.61 -12.93 16.03
N GLY A 11 -4.25 -12.32 14.90
CA GLY A 11 -4.74 -11.00 14.51
C GLY A 11 -6.18 -11.04 14.01
N ASP A 12 -6.67 -9.89 13.57
CA ASP A 12 -7.99 -9.75 12.99
C ASP A 12 -8.19 -10.68 11.78
N LYS A 13 -9.43 -11.11 11.55
CA LYS A 13 -9.72 -11.95 10.39
C LYS A 13 -9.46 -11.19 9.10
N VAL A 14 -8.68 -11.81 8.22
CA VAL A 14 -8.42 -11.33 6.86
C VAL A 14 -8.77 -12.45 5.89
N ARG A 15 -9.34 -12.12 4.73
CA ARG A 15 -9.65 -13.12 3.69
C ARG A 15 -8.62 -13.02 2.58
N PHE A 16 -7.36 -13.34 2.90
CA PHE A 16 -6.26 -13.20 1.95
C PHE A 16 -5.48 -14.51 1.76
N LYS A 17 -5.68 -15.18 0.63
CA LYS A 17 -5.08 -16.48 0.29
C LYS A 17 -5.14 -17.47 1.47
N SER A 18 -3.98 -17.93 1.91
CA SER A 18 -3.75 -18.91 2.98
C SER A 18 -3.59 -18.27 4.36
N LEU A 19 -3.58 -16.93 4.46
CA LEU A 19 -3.65 -16.21 5.73
C LEU A 19 -5.10 -15.92 6.09
N SER A 20 -5.59 -16.57 7.15
CA SER A 20 -6.95 -16.32 7.68
C SER A 20 -7.00 -15.23 8.76
N CYS A 21 -5.84 -14.79 9.24
CA CYS A 21 -5.68 -13.78 10.28
C CYS A 21 -4.55 -12.83 9.89
N ALA A 22 -4.66 -11.56 10.28
CA ALA A 22 -3.64 -10.56 10.10
C ALA A 22 -2.32 -10.99 10.79
N PRO A 23 -1.16 -10.58 10.23
CA PRO A 23 0.12 -10.69 10.91
C PRO A 23 0.07 -10.12 12.33
N VAL A 24 0.73 -10.80 13.26
CA VAL A 24 0.94 -10.36 14.65
C VAL A 24 2.43 -10.28 15.00
N ASN A 25 3.29 -10.50 14.02
CA ASN A 25 4.73 -10.46 14.11
C ASN A 25 5.34 -10.25 12.71
N GLU A 26 6.65 -10.05 12.68
CA GLU A 26 7.44 -9.80 11.48
C GLU A 26 7.42 -10.97 10.49
N LEU A 27 7.49 -12.23 10.96
CA LEU A 27 7.39 -13.40 10.07
C LEU A 27 6.08 -13.44 9.28
N GLY A 28 4.97 -12.98 9.87
CA GLY A 28 3.71 -12.81 9.16
C GLY A 28 3.78 -11.74 8.06
N VAL A 29 4.55 -10.68 8.29
CA VAL A 29 4.83 -9.62 7.29
C VAL A 29 5.69 -10.17 6.16
N VAL A 30 6.76 -10.89 6.47
CA VAL A 30 7.63 -11.58 5.48
C VAL A 30 6.79 -12.47 4.57
N TYR A 31 5.95 -13.32 5.16
CA TYR A 31 5.07 -14.20 4.40
C TYR A 31 4.11 -13.41 3.49
N LEU A 32 3.44 -12.40 4.04
CA LEU A 32 2.47 -11.61 3.30
C LEU A 32 3.14 -10.87 2.13
N PHE A 33 4.33 -10.30 2.35
CA PHE A 33 5.13 -9.70 1.28
C PHE A 33 5.56 -10.75 0.24
N GLY A 34 6.00 -11.93 0.65
CA GLY A 34 6.34 -13.03 -0.25
C GLY A 34 5.16 -13.47 -1.15
N VAL A 35 3.93 -13.18 -0.75
CA VAL A 35 2.74 -13.40 -1.57
C VAL A 35 2.41 -12.19 -2.45
N LEU A 36 2.78 -10.99 -2.03
CA LEU A 36 2.41 -9.70 -2.63
C LEU A 36 3.51 -9.03 -3.43
N HIS A 37 4.75 -9.48 -3.41
CA HIS A 37 5.92 -8.76 -3.97
C HIS A 37 5.72 -8.35 -5.44
N ASP A 38 5.04 -9.17 -6.24
CA ASP A 38 4.71 -8.86 -7.64
C ASP A 38 3.79 -7.64 -7.78
N THR A 39 2.95 -7.38 -6.79
CA THR A 39 2.12 -6.16 -6.70
C THR A 39 2.97 -4.90 -6.60
N PHE A 40 4.18 -5.04 -6.06
CA PHE A 40 5.11 -3.94 -5.87
C PHE A 40 6.15 -3.81 -6.99
N ASP A 41 5.99 -4.56 -8.10
CA ASP A 41 7.00 -4.69 -9.17
C ASP A 41 8.39 -5.10 -8.64
N LEU A 42 8.42 -5.80 -7.50
CA LEU A 42 9.64 -6.33 -6.88
C LEU A 42 9.77 -7.81 -7.22
N LYS A 43 10.98 -8.23 -7.58
CA LYS A 43 11.35 -9.64 -7.71
C LYS A 43 12.30 -9.98 -6.57
N ILE A 44 11.90 -10.93 -5.73
CA ILE A 44 12.70 -11.40 -4.61
C ILE A 44 13.85 -12.25 -5.17
N GLU A 45 15.09 -11.92 -4.79
CA GLU A 45 16.30 -12.68 -5.15
C GLU A 45 16.80 -13.49 -3.96
N SER A 46 16.77 -12.92 -2.75
CA SER A 46 17.10 -13.65 -1.51
C SER A 46 16.35 -13.10 -0.29
N ILE A 47 16.17 -13.97 0.70
CA ILE A 47 15.73 -13.63 2.07
C ILE A 47 16.73 -14.26 3.03
N GLN A 48 17.13 -13.51 4.05
CA GLN A 48 18.14 -13.89 5.02
C GLN A 48 17.75 -13.42 6.43
N ALA A 49 18.48 -13.90 7.44
CA ALA A 49 18.28 -13.53 8.84
C ALA A 49 19.14 -12.34 9.29
N GLY A 50 20.06 -11.88 8.43
CA GLY A 50 20.94 -10.76 8.71
C GLY A 50 20.49 -9.53 7.94
N PHE A 51 20.75 -8.35 8.50
CA PHE A 51 20.43 -7.07 7.89
C PHE A 51 21.16 -6.85 6.54
N PRO A 52 20.47 -6.43 5.46
CA PRO A 52 19.01 -6.28 5.34
C PRO A 52 18.33 -7.65 5.12
N ASP A 53 17.11 -7.83 5.60
CA ASP A 53 16.40 -9.11 5.56
C ASP A 53 16.18 -9.69 4.16
N CYS A 54 16.07 -8.83 3.14
CA CYS A 54 15.77 -9.26 1.78
C CYS A 54 16.48 -8.43 0.71
N ILE A 55 17.00 -9.13 -0.29
CA ILE A 55 17.46 -8.54 -1.54
C ILE A 55 16.41 -8.83 -2.61
N ALA A 56 15.93 -7.76 -3.23
CA ALA A 56 15.02 -7.80 -4.36
C ALA A 56 15.61 -6.98 -5.52
N ARG A 57 14.92 -7.03 -6.66
CA ARG A 57 15.17 -6.09 -7.76
C ARG A 57 13.88 -5.51 -8.30
N ARG A 58 13.96 -4.28 -8.79
CA ARG A 58 12.88 -3.62 -9.55
C ARG A 58 13.37 -3.16 -10.91
N ARG A 59 12.44 -3.05 -11.85
CA ARG A 59 12.74 -2.63 -13.23
C ARG A 59 12.76 -1.11 -13.32
N VAL A 60 13.84 -0.54 -13.87
CA VAL A 60 14.01 0.91 -14.08
C VAL A 60 14.08 1.30 -15.55
N GLY A 61 13.93 0.34 -16.46
CA GLY A 61 13.83 0.59 -17.89
C GLY A 61 13.82 -0.68 -18.73
N PRO A 62 13.84 -0.53 -20.06
CA PRO A 62 14.05 -1.67 -20.96
C PRO A 62 15.36 -2.38 -20.61
N ASN A 63 15.28 -3.66 -20.27
CA ASN A 63 16.42 -4.50 -19.87
C ASN A 63 17.31 -3.92 -18.75
N ARG A 64 16.76 -3.03 -17.90
CA ARG A 64 17.49 -2.47 -16.75
C ARG A 64 16.76 -2.77 -15.45
N TRP A 65 17.51 -3.29 -14.49
CA TRP A 65 17.07 -3.63 -13.15
C TRP A 65 18.03 -2.99 -12.15
N GLU A 66 17.50 -2.62 -10.99
CA GLU A 66 18.30 -2.19 -9.86
C GLU A 66 18.00 -3.06 -8.64
N GLU A 67 19.02 -3.23 -7.81
CA GLU A 67 18.90 -3.87 -6.50
C GLU A 67 18.04 -3.02 -5.57
N VAL A 68 17.29 -3.69 -4.70
CA VAL A 68 16.47 -3.09 -3.66
C VAL A 68 16.70 -3.87 -2.38
N ARG A 69 17.27 -3.21 -1.37
CA ARG A 69 17.49 -3.77 -0.03
C ARG A 69 16.27 -3.50 0.83
N ILE A 70 15.66 -4.56 1.34
CA ILE A 70 14.40 -4.52 2.06
C ILE A 70 14.62 -5.00 3.49
N GLU A 71 14.12 -4.23 4.44
CA GLU A 71 13.96 -4.67 5.83
C GLU A 71 12.48 -4.96 6.13
N PHE A 72 12.22 -6.06 6.82
CA PHE A 72 10.87 -6.40 7.28
C PHE A 72 10.70 -6.01 8.74
N GLU A 73 9.57 -5.38 9.03
CA GLU A 73 9.24 -5.02 10.41
C GLU A 73 7.77 -5.28 10.70
N TYR A 74 7.43 -5.62 11.95
CA TYR A 74 6.02 -5.54 12.34
C TYR A 74 5.57 -4.08 12.43
N ASP A 75 6.27 -3.31 13.27
CA ASP A 75 6.11 -1.88 13.43
C ASP A 75 7.35 -1.19 12.84
N SER A 76 7.20 -0.24 11.91
CA SER A 76 8.36 0.36 11.23
C SER A 76 9.39 1.01 12.18
N ARG A 77 8.99 1.44 13.39
CA ARG A 77 9.91 2.00 14.39
C ARG A 77 10.89 0.97 14.96
N SER A 78 10.60 -0.33 14.82
CA SER A 78 11.47 -1.40 15.30
C SER A 78 12.83 -1.39 14.60
N PHE A 79 12.89 -0.90 13.36
CA PHE A 79 14.13 -0.64 12.62
C PHE A 79 15.15 0.13 13.46
N VAL A 80 14.69 1.20 14.12
CA VAL A 80 15.52 2.05 14.99
C VAL A 80 15.88 1.31 16.28
N ALA A 81 14.94 0.54 16.84
CA ALA A 81 15.16 -0.23 18.05
C ALA A 81 16.20 -1.36 17.86
N HIS A 82 16.28 -1.92 16.66
CA HIS A 82 17.28 -2.92 16.28
C HIS A 82 18.66 -2.31 15.97
N GLY A 83 18.74 -0.98 15.80
CA GLY A 83 20.00 -0.28 15.56
C GLY A 83 20.53 -0.45 14.13
N HIS A 84 19.65 -0.69 13.16
CA HIS A 84 20.02 -0.81 11.75
C HIS A 84 20.43 0.54 11.17
N ASP A 85 21.40 0.51 10.23
CA ASP A 85 21.87 1.70 9.54
C ASP A 85 20.89 2.08 8.40
N PRO A 86 20.28 3.28 8.43
CA PRO A 86 19.43 3.78 7.35
C PRO A 86 20.07 3.77 5.96
N ALA A 87 21.41 3.85 5.85
CA ALA A 87 22.10 3.77 4.57
C ALA A 87 22.14 2.34 3.98
N GLY A 88 21.86 1.34 4.81
CA GLY A 88 21.85 -0.09 4.47
C GLY A 88 20.55 -0.60 3.85
N VAL A 89 19.50 0.23 3.81
CA VAL A 89 18.15 -0.16 3.38
C VAL A 89 17.58 0.85 2.39
N ASP A 90 16.83 0.34 1.40
CA ASP A 90 16.13 1.18 0.43
C ASP A 90 14.62 1.19 0.71
N VAL A 91 14.09 0.09 1.25
CA VAL A 91 12.66 -0.08 1.54
C VAL A 91 12.46 -0.74 2.90
N ILE A 92 11.53 -0.20 3.69
CA ILE A 92 10.97 -0.90 4.86
C ILE A 92 9.58 -1.41 4.50
N VAL A 93 9.39 -2.72 4.60
CA VAL A 93 8.06 -3.35 4.47
C VAL A 93 7.56 -3.66 5.87
N CYS A 94 6.43 -3.06 6.24
CA CYS A 94 5.88 -3.23 7.58
C CYS A 94 4.39 -3.55 7.62
N TRP A 95 3.95 -4.13 8.75
CA TRP A 95 2.51 -4.24 9.01
C TRP A 95 1.91 -2.87 9.33
N LYS A 96 2.56 -2.13 10.23
CA LYS A 96 2.12 -0.81 10.70
C LYS A 96 3.24 0.20 10.60
N HIS A 97 2.99 1.31 9.92
CA HIS A 97 3.94 2.41 9.86
C HIS A 97 3.71 3.36 11.05
N ASN A 98 4.68 3.45 11.95
CA ASN A 98 4.62 4.27 13.16
C ASN A 98 5.93 5.04 13.45
N TRP A 99 6.83 5.12 12.47
CA TRP A 99 8.07 5.89 12.57
C TRP A 99 7.95 7.20 11.79
N ALA A 100 7.50 8.25 12.45
CA ALA A 100 7.24 9.55 11.82
C ALA A 100 8.51 10.23 11.28
N ASP A 101 9.65 10.00 11.93
CA ASP A 101 10.95 10.58 11.57
C ASP A 101 11.75 9.70 10.59
N CYS A 102 11.07 8.76 9.90
CA CYS A 102 11.70 7.91 8.88
C CYS A 102 12.34 8.77 7.78
N PRO A 103 13.64 8.57 7.46
CA PRO A 103 14.31 9.29 6.39
C PRO A 103 13.56 9.17 5.06
N LYS A 104 13.40 10.30 4.35
CA LYS A 104 12.70 10.34 3.06
C LYS A 104 13.37 9.51 1.95
N SER A 105 14.63 9.14 2.14
CA SER A 105 15.37 8.25 1.25
C SER A 105 14.90 6.80 1.35
N ILE A 106 14.27 6.41 2.46
CA ILE A 106 13.73 5.06 2.67
C ILE A 106 12.27 5.06 2.24
N GLU A 107 11.93 4.18 1.32
CA GLU A 107 10.54 3.94 0.93
C GLU A 107 9.85 3.05 1.96
N VAL A 108 8.63 3.38 2.39
CA VAL A 108 7.86 2.55 3.34
C VAL A 108 6.65 1.93 2.66
N ILE A 109 6.54 0.60 2.72
CA ILE A 109 5.39 -0.17 2.27
C ILE A 109 4.63 -0.68 3.49
N GLU A 110 3.46 -0.09 3.78
CA GLU A 110 2.60 -0.49 4.88
C GLU A 110 1.50 -1.46 4.42
N LEU A 111 1.68 -2.75 4.69
CA LEU A 111 0.81 -3.82 4.18
C LEU A 111 -0.63 -3.76 4.73
N SER A 112 -0.83 -3.31 5.97
CA SER A 112 -2.17 -3.25 6.58
C SER A 112 -3.12 -2.32 5.82
N THR A 113 -2.61 -1.21 5.28
CA THR A 113 -3.41 -0.24 4.50
C THR A 113 -3.76 -0.74 3.10
N MET A 114 -3.06 -1.77 2.62
CA MET A 114 -3.19 -2.32 1.27
C MET A 114 -4.07 -3.57 1.22
N LEU A 115 -4.37 -4.20 2.35
CA LEU A 115 -5.17 -5.43 2.39
C LEU A 115 -6.59 -5.27 1.83
N GLY A 116 -7.22 -4.10 2.01
CA GLY A 116 -8.53 -3.80 1.40
C GLY A 116 -8.51 -3.72 -0.14
N ASP A 117 -7.34 -3.58 -0.74
CA ASP A 117 -7.11 -3.73 -2.18
C ASP A 117 -6.56 -5.13 -2.53
N ALA A 118 -5.83 -5.78 -1.62
CA ALA A 118 -5.24 -7.11 -1.80
C ALA A 118 -6.26 -8.25 -1.90
N GLU A 119 -7.42 -8.14 -1.24
CA GLU A 119 -8.53 -9.10 -1.41
C GLU A 119 -9.03 -9.15 -2.87
N ARG A 120 -9.03 -8.00 -3.56
CA ARG A 120 -9.36 -7.93 -5.00
C ARG A 120 -8.23 -8.43 -5.90
N ILE A 121 -6.99 -8.32 -5.45
CA ILE A 121 -5.80 -8.82 -6.17
C ILE A 121 -5.78 -10.36 -6.16
N ASP A 122 -6.23 -11.01 -5.08
CA ASP A 122 -6.30 -12.48 -5.01
C ASP A 122 -7.24 -13.09 -6.06
N GLU A 123 -8.38 -12.45 -6.34
CA GLU A 123 -9.30 -12.89 -7.41
C GLU A 123 -8.64 -12.83 -8.79
N GLN A 124 -7.80 -11.81 -9.04
CA GLN A 124 -7.14 -11.60 -10.32
C GLN A 124 -5.92 -12.51 -10.53
N ILE A 125 -5.21 -12.89 -9.46
CA ILE A 125 -4.09 -13.86 -9.53
C ILE A 125 -4.59 -15.26 -9.96
N LYS A 126 -5.84 -15.62 -9.63
CA LYS A 126 -6.43 -16.93 -9.97
C LYS A 126 -6.74 -17.12 -11.46
N THR A 127 -6.77 -16.05 -12.27
CA THR A 127 -7.32 -16.09 -13.65
C THR A 127 -6.31 -15.80 -14.77
N GLU A 128 -5.02 -16.11 -14.59
CA GLU A 128 -3.89 -15.90 -15.52
C GLU A 128 -3.15 -14.56 -15.43
N LYS A 129 -1.85 -14.58 -15.76
CA LYS A 129 -0.84 -13.49 -15.66
C LYS A 129 -1.16 -12.27 -16.53
N LYS A 130 -2.21 -11.51 -16.22
CA LYS A 130 -2.34 -10.10 -16.63
C LYS A 130 -2.18 -9.22 -15.40
N LEU A 131 -1.41 -8.15 -15.55
CA LEU A 131 -1.27 -7.12 -14.51
C LEU A 131 -2.66 -6.64 -14.10
N THR A 132 -2.93 -6.64 -12.80
CA THR A 132 -4.16 -6.05 -12.27
C THR A 132 -4.24 -4.56 -12.60
N SER A 133 -5.44 -3.96 -12.56
CA SER A 133 -5.59 -2.51 -12.78
C SER A 133 -4.77 -1.70 -11.78
N TRP A 134 -4.65 -2.18 -10.54
CA TRP A 134 -3.76 -1.62 -9.53
C TRP A 134 -2.29 -1.79 -9.88
N GLN A 135 -1.86 -2.98 -10.30
CA GLN A 135 -0.46 -3.24 -10.69
C GLN A 135 -0.04 -2.38 -11.89
N ALA A 136 -0.88 -2.29 -12.92
CA ALA A 136 -0.62 -1.42 -14.06
C ALA A 136 -0.54 0.06 -13.66
N PHE A 137 -1.42 0.50 -12.77
CA PHE A 137 -1.41 1.86 -12.23
C PHE A 137 -0.15 2.16 -11.41
N CYS A 138 0.21 1.26 -10.48
CA CYS A 138 1.43 1.37 -9.70
C CYS A 138 2.66 1.44 -10.59
N GLN A 139 2.79 0.50 -11.53
CA GLN A 139 3.92 0.44 -12.45
C GLN A 139 4.06 1.74 -13.25
N GLN A 140 2.94 2.26 -13.78
CA GLN A 140 2.93 3.53 -14.52
C GLN A 140 3.40 4.70 -13.65
N LYS A 141 2.90 4.81 -12.41
CA LYS A 141 3.23 5.92 -11.52
C LYS A 141 4.66 5.84 -10.98
N ARG A 142 5.17 4.63 -10.70
CA ARG A 142 6.56 4.42 -10.28
C ARG A 142 7.55 4.74 -11.40
N LEU A 143 7.25 4.38 -12.65
CA LEU A 143 8.06 4.80 -13.80
C LEU A 143 8.09 6.33 -13.97
N GLY A 144 7.08 7.03 -13.45
CA GLY A 144 7.06 8.49 -13.34
C GLY A 144 7.75 9.06 -12.10
N GLY A 145 8.37 8.23 -11.25
CA GLY A 145 9.10 8.64 -10.04
C GLY A 145 8.24 8.85 -8.79
N VAL A 146 6.98 8.41 -8.78
CA VAL A 146 6.08 8.58 -7.62
C VAL A 146 6.29 7.44 -6.61
N GLY A 147 6.42 7.77 -5.33
CA GLY A 147 6.56 6.78 -4.24
C GLY A 147 5.25 6.05 -3.89
N PHE A 148 5.33 4.86 -3.29
CA PHE A 148 4.14 4.02 -3.05
C PHE A 148 3.06 4.63 -2.18
N ALA A 149 3.43 5.36 -1.12
CA ALA A 149 2.45 6.00 -0.23
C ALA A 149 1.56 6.99 -1.00
N GLU A 150 2.17 7.72 -1.93
CA GLU A 150 1.46 8.66 -2.80
C GLU A 150 0.65 7.92 -3.87
N ILE A 151 1.18 6.84 -4.45
CA ILE A 151 0.43 5.97 -5.38
C ILE A 151 -0.83 5.38 -4.71
N ALA A 152 -0.73 4.91 -3.47
CA ALA A 152 -1.86 4.38 -2.71
C ALA A 152 -2.93 5.45 -2.46
N LYS A 153 -2.51 6.69 -2.18
CA LYS A 153 -3.43 7.83 -2.08
C LYS A 153 -4.09 8.15 -3.42
N MET A 154 -3.31 8.25 -4.50
CA MET A 154 -3.82 8.53 -5.85
C MET A 154 -4.83 7.47 -6.32
N TRP A 155 -4.62 6.21 -5.97
CA TRP A 155 -5.54 5.13 -6.32
C TRP A 155 -6.86 5.17 -5.54
N LYS A 156 -6.81 5.52 -4.25
CA LYS A 156 -8.02 5.78 -3.47
C LYS A 156 -8.83 6.93 -4.09
N GLU A 157 -8.16 7.96 -4.60
CA GLU A 157 -8.79 9.08 -5.30
C GLU A 157 -9.36 8.69 -6.67
N GLU A 158 -8.64 7.89 -7.48
CA GLU A 158 -9.16 7.37 -8.75
C GLU A 158 -10.38 6.47 -8.57
N LYS A 159 -10.36 5.58 -7.58
CA LYS A 159 -11.55 4.77 -7.22
C LYS A 159 -12.71 5.62 -6.72
N GLY A 160 -12.43 6.73 -6.04
CA GLY A 160 -13.44 7.69 -5.61
C GLY A 160 -14.09 8.48 -6.75
N LYS A 161 -13.41 8.62 -7.90
CA LYS A 161 -13.92 9.27 -9.11
C LYS A 161 -14.71 8.32 -10.01
N SER A 162 -14.41 7.02 -9.98
CA SER A 162 -15.10 5.99 -10.77
C SER A 162 -16.35 5.39 -10.11
N ASN A 163 -16.79 5.91 -8.96
CA ASN A 163 -18.06 5.52 -8.35
C ASN A 163 -19.23 6.21 -9.07
N PRO A 164 -20.10 5.49 -9.82
CA PRO A 164 -21.20 6.08 -10.60
C PRO A 164 -22.32 6.68 -9.74
N ASN A 165 -22.20 6.64 -8.41
CA ASN A 165 -23.22 7.06 -7.46
C ASN A 165 -22.84 8.27 -6.58
N LYS A 166 -21.82 9.05 -6.98
CA LYS A 166 -21.56 10.33 -6.31
C LYS A 166 -22.62 11.34 -6.80
N PRO A 167 -23.44 11.95 -5.92
CA PRO A 167 -24.36 12.98 -6.34
C PRO A 167 -23.54 14.13 -6.92
N VAL A 168 -23.80 14.47 -8.19
CA VAL A 168 -23.28 15.70 -8.78
C VAL A 168 -23.92 16.84 -8.00
N GLU A 169 -23.12 17.50 -7.16
CA GLU A 169 -23.50 18.73 -6.49
C GLU A 169 -23.81 19.77 -7.57
N ARG A 170 -25.10 19.97 -7.86
CA ARG A 170 -25.53 21.00 -8.79
C ARG A 170 -25.30 22.35 -8.13
N ASP A 171 -24.38 23.11 -8.71
CA ASP A 171 -24.15 24.51 -8.40
C ASP A 171 -25.48 25.26 -8.25
N ARG A 172 -25.71 25.83 -7.06
CA ARG A 172 -26.77 26.80 -6.83
C ARG A 172 -26.40 28.11 -7.51
N ALA A 173 -26.64 28.18 -8.81
CA ALA A 173 -26.65 29.44 -9.55
C ALA A 173 -27.82 30.32 -9.06
N THR A 174 -27.45 31.39 -8.34
CA THR A 174 -28.01 32.75 -8.44
C THR A 174 -29.52 32.87 -8.66
N LYS A 175 -30.27 33.05 -7.56
CA LYS A 175 -31.58 33.71 -7.61
C LYS A 175 -31.40 35.19 -7.95
N VAL A 176 -31.80 35.58 -9.15
CA VAL A 176 -32.01 36.99 -9.54
C VAL A 176 -33.34 37.47 -8.94
N PRO A 177 -33.43 38.65 -8.32
CA PRO A 177 -34.68 39.13 -7.73
C PRO A 177 -35.59 39.72 -8.82
N PHE A 178 -36.84 39.26 -8.85
CA PHE A 178 -37.88 39.75 -9.75
C PHE A 178 -38.40 41.11 -9.24
N ARG A 179 -38.12 42.18 -9.97
CA ARG A 179 -38.60 43.54 -9.71
C ARG A 179 -39.99 43.71 -10.32
N THR A 180 -41.01 43.89 -9.49
CA THR A 180 -42.36 44.25 -9.96
C THR A 180 -42.37 45.71 -10.45
N LYS A 181 -42.80 45.93 -11.68
CA LYS A 181 -43.24 47.24 -12.17
C LYS A 181 -44.76 47.21 -12.24
N SER A 182 -45.42 48.00 -11.38
CA SER A 182 -46.81 48.40 -11.54
C SER A 182 -46.89 49.44 -12.66
N VAL A 183 -47.75 49.18 -13.65
CA VAL A 183 -48.15 50.16 -14.66
C VAL A 183 -49.58 50.55 -14.38
N SER A 184 -49.79 51.86 -14.24
CA SER A 184 -51.06 52.57 -14.11
C SER A 184 -51.75 52.80 -15.46
N LYS A 185 -53.07 53.05 -15.38
CA LYS A 185 -54.03 53.58 -16.38
C LYS A 185 -54.83 52.48 -17.11
N SER A 186 -56.16 52.54 -17.22
CA SER A 186 -57.11 53.66 -17.12
C SER A 186 -58.42 53.21 -16.45
#